data_AF-A0A962C8H3-F1
#
_entry.id   AF-A0A962C8H3-F1
#
_cell.length_a   1.000
_cell.length_b   1.000
_cell.length_c   1.000
_cell.angle_alpha   90.00
_cell.angle_beta   90.00
_cell.angle_gamma   90.00
#
_symmetry.space_group_name_H-M   'P 1'
#
loop_
_entity.id
_entity.type
_entity.pdbx_description
1 polymer ?
#
loop_
_entity_poly.entity_id
_entity_poly.type
_entity_poly.pdbx_seq_one_letter_code
_entity_poly.pdbx_strand_id
1 'polypeptide(L)'
;LGDWNRRLALPDDLFWKQLTDGLPADAMLVDAAEGRGATCVQRYPDFIDHIVMNPAAAARRVNGSFEEFTYGVPEDQHPSDHCPVAVTLE
;
A
#
# COMPACT_ATOMS: atom_id res chain seq x y z
N LEU A 1 -6.11 -6.12 3.18
CA LEU A 1 -5.96 -4.66 3.14
C LEU A 1 -6.00 -4.12 4.56
N GLY A 2 -5.24 -3.07 4.87
CA GLY A 2 -5.20 -2.43 6.19
C GLY A 2 -3.76 -2.19 6.67
N ASP A 3 -3.59 -1.92 7.95
CA ASP A 3 -2.30 -1.75 8.62
C ASP A 3 -1.60 -3.10 8.86
N TRP A 4 -0.45 -3.30 8.20
CA TRP A 4 0.37 -4.51 8.33
C TRP A 4 1.57 -4.29 9.26
N ASN A 5 1.74 -3.08 9.80
CA ASN A 5 2.87 -2.69 10.66
C ASN A 5 4.26 -3.04 10.06
N ARG A 6 4.36 -3.05 8.73
CA ARG A 6 5.57 -3.42 7.99
C ARG A 6 5.63 -2.67 6.68
N ARG A 7 6.82 -2.19 6.31
CA ARG A 7 7.05 -1.46 5.06
C ARG A 7 7.32 -2.42 3.90
N LEU A 8 6.26 -3.05 3.37
CA LEU A 8 6.39 -4.13 2.37
C LEU A 8 7.06 -3.67 1.07
N ALA A 9 6.86 -2.42 0.68
CA ALA A 9 7.35 -1.86 -0.58
C ALA A 9 8.86 -1.51 -0.55
N LEU A 10 9.51 -1.61 0.61
CA LEU A 10 10.95 -1.37 0.69
C LEU A 10 11.73 -2.44 -0.10
N PRO A 11 12.82 -2.04 -0.77
CA PRO A 11 13.73 -3.00 -1.38
C PRO A 11 14.17 -4.05 -0.36
N ASP A 12 14.24 -5.29 -0.83
CA ASP A 12 14.73 -6.42 -0.05
C ASP A 12 13.90 -6.85 1.17
N ASP A 13 12.65 -6.40 1.31
CA ASP A 13 11.78 -6.87 2.39
C ASP A 13 11.64 -8.40 2.39
N LEU A 14 12.13 -9.03 3.46
CA LEU A 14 12.21 -10.49 3.54
C LEU A 14 10.83 -11.16 3.57
N PHE A 15 9.84 -10.51 4.19
CA PHE A 15 8.49 -11.06 4.25
C PHE A 15 7.82 -11.00 2.88
N TRP A 16 7.93 -9.87 2.16
CA TRP A 16 7.42 -9.76 0.79
C TRP A 16 8.09 -10.78 -0.14
N LYS A 17 9.41 -10.95 -0.02
CA LYS A 17 10.15 -12.00 -0.74
C LYS A 17 9.59 -13.38 -0.42
N GLN A 18 9.45 -13.74 0.85
CA GLN A 18 8.91 -15.05 1.26
C GLN A 18 7.46 -15.25 0.79
N LEU A 19 6.65 -14.20 0.78
CA LEU A 19 5.26 -14.25 0.36
C LEU A 19 5.12 -14.48 -1.15
N THR A 20 6.07 -13.97 -1.94
CA THR A 20 6.04 -14.02 -3.40
C THR A 20 6.99 -15.05 -4.01
N ASP A 21 7.89 -15.64 -3.23
CA ASP A 21 8.86 -16.63 -3.68
C ASP A 21 8.18 -17.88 -4.26
N GLY A 22 8.62 -18.28 -5.46
CA GLY A 22 8.06 -19.42 -6.18
C GLY A 22 6.64 -19.25 -6.72
N LEU A 23 5.99 -18.09 -6.55
CA LEU A 23 4.66 -17.86 -7.13
C LEU A 23 4.76 -17.80 -8.67
N PRO A 24 3.87 -18.49 -9.40
CA PRO A 24 3.75 -18.32 -10.85
C PRO A 24 3.20 -16.92 -11.18
N ALA A 25 3.37 -16.48 -12.42
CA ALA A 25 2.98 -15.15 -12.86
C ALA A 25 1.47 -14.86 -12.66
N ASP A 26 0.61 -15.87 -12.78
CA ASP A 26 -0.84 -15.78 -12.58
C ASP A 26 -1.28 -15.83 -11.10
N ALA A 27 -0.33 -15.98 -10.17
CA ALA A 27 -0.53 -15.85 -8.73
C ALA A 27 0.24 -14.68 -8.11
N MET A 28 1.07 -13.97 -8.89
CA MET A 28 1.95 -12.91 -8.39
C MET A 28 1.14 -11.78 -7.74
N LEU A 29 1.47 -11.47 -6.49
CA LEU A 29 0.80 -10.41 -5.74
C LEU A 29 1.29 -9.03 -6.18
N VAL A 30 0.40 -8.05 -6.14
CA VAL A 30 0.69 -6.66 -6.47
C VAL A 30 0.36 -5.79 -5.27
N ASP A 31 1.31 -4.98 -4.81
CA ASP A 31 1.03 -3.88 -3.87
C ASP A 31 0.51 -2.67 -4.66
N ALA A 32 -0.68 -2.18 -4.31
CA ALA A 32 -1.33 -1.07 -5.00
C ALA A 32 -0.56 0.26 -4.90
N ALA A 33 0.35 0.42 -3.92
CA ALA A 33 1.10 1.66 -3.75
C ALA A 33 2.14 1.91 -4.85
N GLU A 34 2.56 0.88 -5.60
CA GLU A 34 3.48 0.98 -6.75
C GLU A 34 4.78 1.78 -6.49
N GLY A 35 5.33 1.66 -5.27
CA GLY A 35 6.55 2.37 -4.88
C GLY A 35 6.37 3.85 -4.55
N ARG A 36 5.13 4.34 -4.45
CA ARG A 36 4.84 5.67 -3.88
C ARG A 36 5.20 5.69 -2.40
N GLY A 37 5.68 6.84 -1.93
CA GLY A 37 5.89 7.11 -0.51
C GLY A 37 4.61 7.57 0.17
N ALA A 38 4.54 7.37 1.48
CA ALA A 38 3.52 7.91 2.36
C ALA A 38 3.74 9.41 2.59
N THR A 39 2.64 10.14 2.75
CA THR A 39 2.61 11.59 2.97
C THR A 39 1.85 11.99 4.23
N CYS A 40 1.17 11.04 4.88
CA CYS A 40 0.37 11.27 6.08
C CYS A 40 1.15 11.93 7.22
N VAL A 41 2.30 11.36 7.58
CA VAL A 41 3.15 11.86 8.67
C VAL A 41 4.56 12.04 8.13
N GLN A 42 5.07 13.28 8.13
CA GLN A 42 6.33 13.65 7.48
C GLN A 42 7.53 12.81 7.92
N ARG A 43 7.52 12.31 9.16
CA ARG A 43 8.59 11.46 9.69
C ARG A 43 8.61 10.05 9.10
N TYR A 44 7.49 9.56 8.57
CA TYR A 44 7.32 8.19 8.11
C TYR A 44 7.02 8.17 6.60
N PRO A 45 8.06 8.09 5.74
CA PRO A 45 7.90 8.24 4.29
C PRO A 45 7.42 6.95 3.58
N ASP A 46 7.28 5.85 4.31
CA ASP A 46 6.92 4.54 3.77
C ASP A 46 5.58 4.09 4.34
N PHE A 47 4.74 3.50 3.49
CA PHE A 47 3.47 2.93 3.93
C PHE A 47 3.68 1.73 4.85
N ILE A 48 2.80 1.62 5.85
CA ILE A 48 2.53 0.38 6.60
C ILE A 48 1.08 -0.09 6.41
N ASP A 49 0.22 0.77 5.88
CA ASP A 49 -1.10 0.42 5.38
C ASP A 49 -1.01 -0.02 3.91
N HIS A 50 -1.39 -1.27 3.63
CA HIS A 50 -1.23 -1.87 2.31
C HIS A 50 -2.56 -2.38 1.75
N ILE A 51 -2.70 -2.22 0.42
CA ILE A 51 -3.70 -2.94 -0.38
C ILE A 51 -2.95 -3.87 -1.33
N VAL A 52 -2.76 -5.11 -0.88
CA VAL A 52 -2.15 -6.18 -1.68
C VAL A 52 -3.24 -6.93 -2.44
N MET A 53 -3.05 -7.11 -3.74
CA MET A 53 -4.00 -7.70 -4.67
C MET A 53 -3.44 -8.98 -5.29
N ASN A 54 -4.31 -9.95 -5.54
CA ASN A 54 -4.01 -11.03 -6.49
C ASN A 54 -4.17 -10.53 -7.95
N PRO A 55 -3.75 -11.29 -8.96
CA PRO A 55 -3.84 -10.86 -10.36
C PRO A 55 -5.27 -10.55 -10.83
N ALA A 56 -6.28 -11.27 -10.35
CA ALA A 56 -7.68 -11.01 -10.72
C ALA A 56 -8.18 -9.64 -10.21
N ALA A 57 -7.83 -9.27 -8.98
CA ALA A 57 -8.17 -7.96 -8.44
C ALA A 57 -7.31 -6.86 -9.09
N ALA A 58 -6.02 -7.10 -9.31
CA ALA A 58 -5.11 -6.17 -9.97
C ALA A 58 -5.55 -5.86 -11.42
N ALA A 59 -6.08 -6.85 -12.15
CA ALA A 59 -6.61 -6.68 -13.50
C ALA A 59 -7.86 -5.79 -13.57
N ARG A 60 -8.58 -5.66 -12.45
CA ARG A 60 -9.74 -4.78 -12.30
C ARG A 60 -9.38 -3.41 -11.76
N ARG A 61 -8.13 -3.19 -11.38
CA ARG A 61 -7.70 -1.92 -10.79
C ARG A 61 -7.70 -0.83 -11.85
N VAL A 62 -8.43 0.26 -11.60
CA VAL A 62 -8.32 1.47 -12.42
C VAL A 62 -6.89 2.00 -12.31
N ASN A 63 -6.21 2.16 -13.44
CA ASN A 63 -4.80 2.57 -13.45
C ASN A 63 -4.61 3.93 -12.78
N GLY A 64 -3.61 4.06 -11.91
CA GLY A 64 -3.32 5.29 -11.17
C GLY A 64 -4.34 5.65 -10.08
N SER A 65 -5.28 4.75 -9.73
CA SER A 65 -6.32 5.03 -8.72
C SER A 65 -5.90 4.83 -7.27
N PHE A 66 -4.66 4.40 -7.00
CA PHE A 66 -4.16 4.36 -5.62
C PHE A 66 -4.15 5.78 -5.05
N GLU A 67 -4.63 5.95 -3.82
CA GLU A 67 -4.70 7.26 -3.17
C GLU A 67 -4.48 7.12 -1.67
N GLU A 68 -3.77 8.08 -1.08
CA GLU A 68 -3.64 8.27 0.35
C GLU A 68 -4.45 9.53 0.71
N PHE A 69 -5.38 9.40 1.65
CA PHE A 69 -6.27 10.48 2.06
C PHE A 69 -5.74 11.16 3.31
N THR A 70 -5.04 12.28 3.15
CA THR A 70 -4.66 13.13 4.29
C THR A 70 -5.87 13.85 4.87
N TYR A 71 -5.84 14.17 6.16
CA TYR A 71 -6.96 14.83 6.85
C TYR A 71 -7.11 16.33 6.52
N GLY A 72 -6.18 16.92 5.78
CA GLY A 72 -6.21 18.34 5.42
C GLY A 72 -6.07 19.30 6.60
N VAL A 73 -5.66 18.81 7.75
CA VAL A 73 -5.38 19.57 8.98
C VAL A 73 -3.92 19.30 9.41
N PRO A 74 -3.34 20.12 10.30
CA PRO A 74 -2.02 19.82 10.86
C PRO A 74 -1.93 18.42 11.51
N GLU A 75 -0.76 17.79 11.48
CA GLU A 75 -0.55 16.41 11.96
C GLU A 75 -1.00 16.19 13.42
N ASP A 76 -0.81 17.20 14.29
CA ASP A 76 -1.19 17.16 15.70
C ASP A 76 -2.72 17.21 15.93
N GLN A 77 -3.49 17.45 14.87
CA GLN A 77 -4.95 17.46 14.84
C GLN A 77 -5.53 16.27 14.07
N HIS A 78 -4.68 15.36 13.56
CA HIS A 78 -5.18 14.16 12.92
C HIS A 78 -6.02 13.34 13.91
N PRO A 79 -7.22 12.86 13.51
CA PRO A 79 -8.04 12.00 14.37
C PRO A 79 -7.45 10.58 14.53
N SER A 80 -6.42 10.24 13.75
CA SER A 80 -5.71 8.97 13.72
C SER A 80 -4.26 9.23 13.34
N ASP A 81 -3.33 8.43 13.85
CA ASP A 81 -1.93 8.43 13.42
C ASP A 81 -1.70 7.72 12.07
N HIS A 82 -2.75 7.13 11.49
CA HIS A 82 -2.80 6.58 10.14
C HIS A 82 -3.73 7.40 9.22
N CYS A 83 -3.36 7.51 7.95
CA CYS A 83 -4.22 8.04 6.90
C CYS A 83 -4.78 6.88 6.05
N PRO A 84 -6.06 6.93 5.64
CA PRO A 84 -6.63 5.90 4.77
C PRO A 84 -5.89 5.80 3.43
N VAL A 85 -5.70 4.57 2.96
CA VAL A 85 -5.32 4.28 1.57
C VAL A 85 -6.49 3.64 0.84
N ALA A 86 -6.68 3.98 -0.43
CA ALA A 86 -7.72 3.40 -1.26
C ALA A 86 -7.25 3.14 -2.69
N VAL A 87 -8.11 2.45 -3.43
CA VAL A 87 -7.94 2.07 -4.82
C VAL A 87 -9.32 1.82 -5.43
N THR A 88 -9.47 2.14 -6.72
CA THR A 88 -10.73 1.93 -7.45
C THR A 88 -10.64 0.68 -8.32
N LEU A 89 -11.72 -0.11 -8.33
CA LEU A 89 -11.86 -1.31 -9.17
C LEU A 89 -13.01 -1.14 -10.19
N GLU A 90 -12.86 -1.73 -11.38
CA GLU A 90 -13.87 -1.87 -12.44
C GLU A 90 -14.15 -3.34 -12.78
#